data_AF-A0A3M9Z8K9-F1
#
_entry.id   AF-A0A3M9Z8K9-F1
#
_cell.length_a   1.000
_cell.length_b   1.000
_cell.length_c   1.000
_cell.angle_alpha   90.00
_cell.angle_beta   90.00
_cell.angle_gamma   90.00
#
_symmetry.space_group_name_H-M   'P 1'
#
loop_
_entity.id
_entity.type
_entity.pdbx_description
1 polymer ?
#
loop_
_entity_poly.entity_id
_entity_poly.type
_entity_poly.pdbx_seq_one_letter_code
_entity_poly.pdbx_strand_id
1 'polypeptide(L)'
;MTDPLVSWNDGVAKQAILDFVANVTTPNRPSFVPPGDRIAVFDNDGTLWVEQPLYVQAFFVFDRVQQLAPQYPEWQTQEPFASVLKGDLKSAMAGGESALLELVMATHAGMTTDEFAAIAKDWLSTAKHPTLRRPYPELVYQPMLELLAYLQAHDFKNFIVSGGGVEFMRACTEQIYGVPPEQVIGSSNKTQYEWRDGKPVILRLPELYFFNDKAGKPAAIQHYIGRRPLAAFGNSDGDLQMLQWTTAGSGASLGMIVRHTDGDREFAYDQGSMSSLKQALVDAEKEGWVIVDMKRDWKQVFPFEQ
;
A
#
# COMPACT_ATOMS: atom_id res chain seq x y z
N MET A 1 11.25 -19.87 -22.86
CA MET A 1 10.73 -19.40 -21.56
C MET A 1 9.48 -18.60 -21.83
N THR A 2 8.44 -18.78 -21.02
CA THR A 2 7.24 -17.93 -21.05
C THR A 2 7.61 -16.52 -20.58
N ASP A 3 7.07 -15.49 -21.23
CA ASP A 3 7.24 -14.10 -20.80
C ASP A 3 6.72 -13.95 -19.35
N PRO A 4 7.54 -13.51 -18.37
CA PRO A 4 7.11 -13.44 -16.97
C PRO A 4 6.24 -12.22 -16.66
N LEU A 5 6.20 -11.23 -17.57
CA LEU A 5 5.49 -9.95 -17.39
C LEU A 5 4.51 -9.75 -18.56
N VAL A 6 3.60 -10.72 -18.73
CA VAL A 6 2.70 -10.80 -19.90
C VAL A 6 1.76 -9.61 -20.01
N SER A 7 1.31 -9.07 -18.88
CA SER A 7 0.40 -7.91 -18.81
C SER A 7 1.11 -6.58 -18.98
N TRP A 8 2.44 -6.59 -19.07
CA TRP A 8 3.23 -5.43 -19.44
C TRP A 8 3.43 -5.37 -20.97
N ASN A 9 3.18 -4.20 -21.55
CA ASN A 9 3.60 -3.89 -22.90
C ASN A 9 5.12 -3.84 -23.01
N ASP A 10 5.64 -4.18 -24.18
CA ASP A 10 7.06 -4.03 -24.46
C ASP A 10 7.40 -2.54 -24.50
N GLY A 11 8.37 -2.12 -23.69
CA GLY A 11 8.67 -0.72 -23.48
C GLY A 11 9.70 -0.50 -22.37
N VAL A 12 9.99 0.77 -22.09
CA VAL A 12 11.02 1.18 -21.13
C VAL A 12 10.77 0.60 -19.73
N ALA A 13 9.52 0.61 -19.26
CA ALA A 13 9.16 0.09 -17.94
C ALA A 13 9.46 -1.40 -17.78
N LYS A 14 8.92 -2.23 -18.69
CA LYS A 14 9.17 -3.68 -18.68
C LYS A 14 10.66 -4.00 -18.83
N GLN A 15 11.35 -3.32 -19.74
CA GLN A 15 12.77 -3.56 -19.97
C GLN A 15 13.62 -3.19 -18.74
N ALA A 16 13.32 -2.08 -18.07
CA ALA A 16 14.03 -1.67 -16.86
C ALA A 16 13.92 -2.72 -15.74
N ILE A 17 12.74 -3.31 -15.55
CA ILE A 17 12.53 -4.42 -14.59
C ILE A 17 13.40 -5.63 -14.96
N LEU A 18 13.33 -6.08 -16.22
CA LEU A 18 14.06 -7.26 -16.67
C LEU A 18 15.57 -7.06 -16.58
N ASP A 19 16.08 -5.91 -17.01
CA ASP A 19 17.50 -5.57 -16.98
C ASP A 19 18.02 -5.43 -15.56
N PHE A 20 17.28 -4.75 -14.68
CA PHE A 20 17.65 -4.62 -13.27
C PHE A 20 17.77 -5.99 -12.61
N VAL A 21 16.75 -6.85 -12.75
CA VAL A 21 16.76 -8.20 -12.16
C VAL A 21 17.91 -9.02 -12.72
N ALA A 22 18.13 -9.01 -14.04
CA ALA A 22 19.26 -9.70 -14.65
C ALA A 22 20.61 -9.18 -14.13
N ASN A 23 20.75 -7.87 -13.95
CA ASN A 23 21.98 -7.24 -13.46
C ASN A 23 22.33 -7.68 -12.04
N VAL A 24 21.36 -7.74 -11.13
CA VAL A 24 21.63 -8.04 -9.71
C VAL A 24 21.57 -9.52 -9.36
N THR A 25 21.09 -10.37 -10.27
CA THR A 25 20.94 -11.82 -10.01
C THR A 25 21.91 -12.69 -10.80
N THR A 26 22.51 -12.19 -11.89
CA THR A 26 23.48 -12.96 -12.69
C THR A 26 24.81 -13.14 -11.95
N PRO A 27 25.24 -14.38 -11.66
CA PRO A 27 26.52 -14.63 -11.00
C PRO A 27 27.70 -14.01 -11.74
N ASN A 28 28.73 -13.61 -10.99
CA ASN A 28 29.98 -13.00 -11.49
C ASN A 28 29.85 -11.62 -12.14
N ARG A 29 28.65 -11.00 -12.16
CA ARG A 29 28.54 -9.57 -12.47
C ARG A 29 29.03 -8.73 -11.28
N PRO A 30 29.69 -7.58 -11.51
CA PRO A 30 30.03 -6.64 -10.43
C PRO A 30 28.81 -6.15 -9.64
N SER A 31 27.64 -6.14 -10.26
CA SER A 31 26.35 -5.77 -9.67
C SER A 31 25.63 -6.92 -8.97
N PHE A 32 26.18 -8.13 -8.94
CA PHE A 32 25.52 -9.29 -8.33
C PHE A 32 25.27 -9.05 -6.84
N VAL A 33 24.03 -9.32 -6.40
CA VAL A 33 23.60 -9.26 -5.01
C VAL A 33 23.16 -10.65 -4.56
N PRO A 34 23.68 -11.17 -3.43
CA PRO A 34 23.27 -12.48 -2.92
C PRO A 34 21.78 -12.49 -2.52
N PRO A 35 21.08 -13.64 -2.63
CA PRO A 35 19.65 -13.75 -2.32
C PRO A 35 19.22 -13.13 -0.99
N GLY A 36 20.02 -13.26 0.06
CA GLY A 36 19.72 -12.73 1.39
C GLY A 36 19.55 -11.20 1.45
N ASP A 37 20.11 -10.48 0.48
CA ASP A 37 20.17 -9.01 0.40
C ASP A 37 19.22 -8.43 -0.65
N ARG A 38 18.46 -9.27 -1.37
CA ARG A 38 17.51 -8.85 -2.41
C ARG A 38 16.19 -8.42 -1.80
N ILE A 39 16.09 -7.15 -1.41
CA ILE A 39 14.87 -6.57 -0.84
C ILE A 39 14.22 -5.65 -1.88
N ALA A 40 12.92 -5.83 -2.11
CA ALA A 40 12.07 -4.91 -2.87
C ALA A 40 10.94 -4.39 -1.98
N VAL A 41 10.63 -3.10 -2.06
CA VAL A 41 9.56 -2.45 -1.26
C VAL A 41 8.50 -1.84 -2.15
N PHE A 42 7.23 -1.98 -1.76
CA PHE A 42 6.07 -1.51 -2.51
C PHE A 42 5.15 -0.70 -1.60
N ASP A 43 4.65 0.45 -2.05
CA ASP A 43 3.41 0.94 -1.46
C ASP A 43 2.23 0.02 -1.83
N ASN A 44 1.09 0.17 -1.17
CA ASN A 44 -0.12 -0.60 -1.43
C ASN A 44 -1.17 0.24 -2.17
N ASP A 45 -1.72 1.27 -1.51
CA ASP A 45 -2.73 2.16 -2.09
C ASP A 45 -2.17 2.87 -3.33
N GLY A 46 -2.82 2.72 -4.49
CA GLY A 46 -2.39 3.30 -5.76
C GLY A 46 -1.17 2.63 -6.41
N THR A 47 -0.48 1.72 -5.73
CA THR A 47 0.69 1.00 -6.28
C THR A 47 0.41 -0.48 -6.55
N LEU A 48 -0.31 -1.17 -5.65
CA LEU A 48 -0.70 -2.58 -5.81
C LEU A 48 -2.21 -2.75 -6.05
N TRP A 49 -3.02 -1.81 -5.59
CA TRP A 49 -4.48 -1.77 -5.81
C TRP A 49 -5.02 -0.36 -5.97
N VAL A 50 -6.30 -0.25 -6.33
CA VAL A 50 -7.01 1.02 -6.49
C VAL A 50 -7.08 1.83 -5.18
N GLU A 51 -6.92 3.15 -5.29
CA GLU A 51 -7.06 4.10 -4.17
C GLU A 51 -8.08 5.22 -4.41
N GLN A 52 -8.66 5.29 -5.61
CA GLN A 52 -9.75 6.22 -5.90
C GLN A 52 -11.10 5.58 -5.55
N PRO A 53 -12.16 6.37 -5.26
CA PRO A 53 -12.10 7.82 -5.02
C PRO A 53 -11.53 8.19 -3.64
N LEU A 54 -11.27 7.19 -2.78
CA LEU A 54 -10.65 7.29 -1.46
C LEU A 54 -9.96 5.96 -1.14
N TYR A 55 -8.97 5.98 -0.23
CA TYR A 55 -8.30 4.77 0.25
C TYR A 55 -9.29 3.70 0.72
N VAL A 56 -9.01 2.44 0.42
CA VAL A 56 -9.87 1.31 0.79
C VAL A 56 -10.13 1.28 2.30
N GLN A 57 -9.10 1.57 3.10
CA GLN A 57 -9.23 1.63 4.56
C GLN A 57 -10.16 2.77 5.03
N ALA A 58 -10.29 3.88 4.29
CA ALA A 58 -11.21 4.94 4.66
C ALA A 58 -12.67 4.46 4.57
N PHE A 59 -13.02 3.70 3.52
CA PHE A 59 -14.34 3.08 3.42
C PHE A 59 -14.61 2.09 4.54
N PHE A 60 -13.63 1.25 4.88
CA PHE A 60 -13.73 0.36 6.04
C PHE A 60 -14.04 1.14 7.31
N VAL A 61 -13.30 2.22 7.58
CA VAL A 61 -13.51 3.06 8.76
C VAL A 61 -14.89 3.72 8.75
N PHE A 62 -15.37 4.20 7.61
CA PHE A 62 -16.70 4.80 7.52
C PHE A 62 -17.82 3.82 7.83
N ASP A 63 -17.74 2.59 7.30
CA ASP A 63 -18.71 1.54 7.64
C ASP A 63 -18.64 1.17 9.13
N ARG A 64 -17.44 1.20 9.72
CA ARG A 64 -17.26 0.98 11.16
C ARG A 64 -17.86 2.10 12.00
N VAL A 65 -17.74 3.36 11.58
CA VAL A 65 -18.44 4.49 12.23
C VAL A 65 -19.94 4.27 12.20
N GLN A 66 -20.52 3.91 11.04
CA GLN A 66 -21.95 3.66 10.92
C GLN A 66 -22.42 2.52 11.84
N GLN A 67 -21.66 1.43 11.91
CA GLN A 67 -21.99 0.27 12.76
C GLN A 67 -21.88 0.58 14.26
N LEU A 68 -20.93 1.42 14.66
CA LEU A 68 -20.69 1.76 16.06
C LEU A 68 -21.52 2.96 16.53
N ALA A 69 -22.07 3.78 15.63
CA ALA A 69 -22.82 4.99 15.96
C ALA A 69 -23.91 4.82 17.04
N PRO A 70 -24.68 3.70 17.12
CA PRO A 70 -25.65 3.51 18.19
C PRO A 70 -25.04 3.49 19.61
N GLN A 71 -23.75 3.22 19.73
CA GLN A 71 -23.00 3.17 20.99
C GLN A 71 -22.36 4.52 21.35
N TYR A 72 -22.32 5.47 20.41
CA TYR A 72 -21.66 6.78 20.55
C TYR A 72 -22.58 7.91 20.09
N PRO A 73 -23.59 8.31 20.90
CA PRO A 73 -24.55 9.35 20.53
C PRO A 73 -23.91 10.71 20.17
N GLU A 74 -22.74 11.02 20.74
CA GLU A 74 -21.98 12.25 20.47
C GLU A 74 -21.51 12.37 19.02
N TRP A 75 -21.32 11.24 18.32
CA TRP A 75 -20.91 11.22 16.90
C TRP A 75 -21.94 11.83 15.96
N GLN A 76 -23.19 12.00 16.39
CA GLN A 76 -24.22 12.70 15.62
C GLN A 76 -23.88 14.18 15.36
N THR A 77 -23.07 14.78 16.24
CA THR A 77 -22.71 16.20 16.19
C THR A 77 -21.21 16.46 16.12
N GLN A 78 -20.40 15.50 16.54
CA GLN A 78 -18.94 15.63 16.54
C GLN A 78 -18.36 15.32 15.16
N GLU A 79 -17.62 16.26 14.58
CA GLU A 79 -16.82 16.01 13.37
C GLU A 79 -15.50 15.30 13.72
N PRO A 80 -14.95 14.45 12.83
CA PRO A 80 -15.45 14.12 11.49
C PRO A 80 -16.57 13.05 11.43
N PHE A 81 -16.97 12.47 12.57
CA PHE A 81 -17.97 11.40 12.62
C PHE A 81 -19.33 11.80 12.06
N ALA A 82 -19.81 13.01 12.40
CA ALA A 82 -21.10 13.51 11.94
C ALA A 82 -21.17 13.61 10.40
N SER A 83 -20.09 14.04 9.75
CA SER A 83 -19.99 14.04 8.28
C SER A 83 -20.04 12.63 7.70
N VAL A 84 -19.34 11.66 8.31
CA VAL A 84 -19.41 10.25 7.89
C VAL A 84 -20.83 9.71 8.00
N LEU A 85 -21.53 9.99 9.11
CA LEU A 85 -22.91 9.54 9.34
C LEU A 85 -23.89 10.13 8.31
N LYS A 86 -23.64 11.36 7.84
CA LYS A 86 -24.42 12.03 6.78
C LYS A 86 -24.03 11.60 5.37
N GLY A 87 -23.00 10.79 5.20
CA GLY A 87 -22.45 10.41 3.88
C GLY A 87 -21.69 11.55 3.18
N ASP A 88 -21.30 12.61 3.90
CA ASP A 88 -20.50 13.71 3.37
C ASP A 88 -19.01 13.38 3.48
N LEU A 89 -18.53 12.54 2.56
CA LEU A 89 -17.14 12.08 2.54
C LEU A 89 -16.15 13.23 2.37
N LYS A 90 -16.54 14.29 1.67
CA LYS A 90 -15.69 15.45 1.45
C LYS A 90 -15.44 16.20 2.75
N SER A 91 -16.49 16.45 3.53
CA SER A 91 -16.37 17.09 4.83
C SER A 91 -15.68 16.19 5.85
N ALA A 92 -15.98 14.88 5.85
CA ALA A 92 -15.32 13.90 6.71
C ALA A 92 -13.80 13.87 6.50
N MET A 93 -13.35 14.07 5.25
CA MET A 93 -11.94 14.06 4.87
C MET A 93 -11.30 15.45 4.77
N ALA A 94 -11.99 16.51 5.21
CA ALA A 94 -11.48 17.88 5.10
C ALA A 94 -10.17 18.10 5.89
N GLY A 95 -9.96 17.32 6.96
CA GLY A 95 -8.71 17.32 7.73
C GLY A 95 -7.61 16.40 7.16
N GLY A 96 -7.82 15.79 5.99
CA GLY A 96 -6.87 14.89 5.33
C GLY A 96 -6.52 13.65 6.15
N GLU A 97 -5.25 13.25 6.13
CA GLU A 97 -4.72 12.11 6.89
C GLU A 97 -5.05 12.17 8.39
N SER A 98 -5.03 13.37 9.00
CA SER A 98 -5.33 13.54 10.43
C SER A 98 -6.78 13.18 10.76
N ALA A 99 -7.73 13.54 9.90
CA ALA A 99 -9.13 13.20 10.10
C ALA A 99 -9.36 11.69 9.97
N LEU A 100 -8.72 11.05 8.97
CA LEU A 100 -8.76 9.60 8.82
C LEU A 100 -8.14 8.90 10.03
N LEU A 101 -7.02 9.41 10.54
CA LEU A 101 -6.38 8.88 11.73
C LEU A 101 -7.32 8.96 12.95
N GLU A 102 -7.96 10.10 13.21
CA GLU A 102 -8.93 10.25 14.30
C GLU A 102 -10.05 9.20 14.23
N LEU A 103 -10.63 9.02 13.04
CA LEU A 103 -11.68 8.01 12.81
C LEU A 103 -11.17 6.58 13.06
N VAL A 104 -9.97 6.24 12.56
CA VAL A 104 -9.34 4.93 12.77
C VAL A 104 -9.15 4.67 14.26
N MET A 105 -8.63 5.65 15.00
CA MET A 105 -8.36 5.54 16.44
C MET A 105 -9.64 5.31 17.24
N ALA A 106 -10.70 6.05 16.95
CA ALA A 106 -11.96 5.97 17.68
C ALA A 106 -12.74 4.67 17.41
N THR A 107 -12.64 4.10 16.20
CA THR A 107 -13.44 2.93 15.81
C THR A 107 -12.80 1.58 16.17
N HIS A 108 -11.51 1.56 16.53
CA HIS A 108 -10.75 0.30 16.68
C HIS A 108 -9.89 0.21 17.94
N ALA A 109 -9.98 1.18 18.86
CA ALA A 109 -9.31 1.10 20.14
C ALA A 109 -10.02 0.14 21.11
N GLY A 110 -9.26 -0.50 22.00
CA GLY A 110 -9.78 -1.34 23.09
C GLY A 110 -10.12 -2.77 22.72
N MET A 111 -10.12 -3.11 21.43
CA MET A 111 -10.22 -4.49 20.93
C MET A 111 -8.86 -5.15 20.78
N THR A 112 -8.86 -6.47 20.74
CA THR A 112 -7.67 -7.29 20.48
C THR A 112 -7.27 -7.23 19.00
N THR A 113 -6.01 -7.57 18.70
CA THR A 113 -5.53 -7.73 17.32
C THR A 113 -6.32 -8.78 16.56
N ASP A 114 -6.72 -9.87 17.21
CA ASP A 114 -7.46 -10.98 16.60
C ASP A 114 -8.88 -10.57 16.24
N GLU A 115 -9.58 -9.85 17.12
CA GLU A 115 -10.90 -9.28 16.84
C GLU A 115 -10.85 -8.29 15.68
N PHE A 116 -9.85 -7.40 15.67
CA PHE A 116 -9.67 -6.46 14.56
C PHE A 116 -9.42 -7.18 13.23
N ALA A 117 -8.55 -8.20 13.22
CA ALA A 117 -8.25 -8.97 12.03
C ALA A 117 -9.49 -9.69 11.48
N ALA A 118 -10.34 -10.25 12.35
CA ALA A 118 -11.60 -10.86 11.95
C ALA A 118 -12.55 -9.84 11.32
N ILE A 119 -12.74 -8.68 11.97
CA ILE A 119 -13.59 -7.59 11.46
C ILE A 119 -13.11 -7.10 10.08
N ALA A 120 -11.81 -6.88 9.92
CA ALA A 120 -11.23 -6.41 8.67
C ALA A 120 -11.40 -7.46 7.56
N LYS A 121 -11.16 -8.74 7.86
CA LYS A 121 -11.33 -9.85 6.91
C LYS A 121 -12.80 -10.01 6.47
N ASP A 122 -13.73 -9.95 7.40
CA ASP A 122 -15.16 -10.05 7.11
C ASP A 122 -15.62 -8.90 6.21
N TRP A 123 -15.17 -7.67 6.52
CA TRP A 123 -15.46 -6.51 5.67
C TRP A 123 -14.88 -6.67 4.26
N LEU A 124 -13.61 -7.04 4.13
CA LEU A 124 -12.95 -7.24 2.83
C LEU A 124 -13.62 -8.33 1.97
N SER A 125 -14.28 -9.31 2.59
CA SER A 125 -15.00 -10.38 1.88
C SER A 125 -16.33 -9.95 1.25
N THR A 126 -16.90 -8.82 1.69
CA THR A 126 -18.25 -8.38 1.28
C THR A 126 -18.28 -6.97 0.69
N ALA A 127 -17.37 -6.11 1.11
CA ALA A 127 -17.33 -4.71 0.70
C ALA A 127 -16.96 -4.57 -0.77
N LYS A 128 -17.63 -3.63 -1.44
CA LYS A 128 -17.44 -3.36 -2.86
C LYS A 128 -17.12 -1.90 -3.08
N HIS A 129 -16.24 -1.68 -4.03
CA HIS A 129 -15.89 -0.34 -4.49
C HIS A 129 -17.13 0.41 -5.01
N PRO A 130 -17.34 1.69 -4.63
CA PRO A 130 -18.57 2.42 -4.93
C PRO A 130 -18.78 2.68 -6.43
N THR A 131 -17.71 2.97 -7.17
CA THR A 131 -17.76 3.21 -8.62
C THR A 131 -17.64 1.93 -9.44
N LEU A 132 -16.58 1.14 -9.23
CA LEU A 132 -16.28 -0.08 -10.00
C LEU A 132 -17.19 -1.27 -9.66
N ARG A 133 -17.93 -1.23 -8.53
CA ARG A 133 -18.88 -2.27 -8.10
C ARG A 133 -18.28 -3.68 -7.96
N ARG A 134 -16.96 -3.78 -7.79
CA ARG A 134 -16.22 -5.02 -7.55
C ARG A 134 -15.75 -5.11 -6.10
N PRO A 135 -15.58 -6.34 -5.54
CA PRO A 135 -14.89 -6.53 -4.27
C PRO A 135 -13.49 -5.91 -4.29
N TYR A 136 -13.07 -5.26 -3.21
CA TYR A 136 -11.74 -4.65 -3.12
C TYR A 136 -10.58 -5.63 -3.40
N PRO A 137 -10.61 -6.90 -2.93
CA PRO A 137 -9.58 -7.88 -3.28
C PRO A 137 -9.44 -8.21 -4.77
N GLU A 138 -10.44 -7.89 -5.60
CA GLU A 138 -10.37 -8.06 -7.06
C GLU A 138 -9.77 -6.84 -7.77
N LEU A 139 -9.65 -5.70 -7.09
CA LEU A 139 -9.23 -4.41 -7.65
C LEU A 139 -7.72 -4.16 -7.47
N VAL A 140 -6.95 -5.23 -7.63
CA VAL A 140 -5.48 -5.24 -7.60
C VAL A 140 -4.92 -5.18 -9.01
N TYR A 141 -3.70 -4.67 -9.17
CA TYR A 141 -3.12 -4.52 -10.49
C TYR A 141 -2.43 -5.80 -10.95
N GLN A 142 -2.98 -6.43 -11.99
CA GLN A 142 -2.45 -7.66 -12.58
C GLN A 142 -0.95 -7.56 -12.97
N PRO A 143 -0.48 -6.47 -13.60
CA PRO A 143 0.95 -6.29 -13.90
C PRO A 143 1.83 -6.28 -12.64
N MET A 144 1.31 -5.78 -11.52
CA MET A 144 2.06 -5.74 -10.25
C MET A 144 2.08 -7.11 -9.56
N LEU A 145 1.02 -7.92 -9.69
CA LEU A 145 1.04 -9.32 -9.26
C LEU A 145 2.13 -10.12 -10.01
N GLU A 146 2.24 -9.90 -11.32
CA GLU A 146 3.29 -10.51 -12.15
C GLU A 146 4.69 -10.07 -11.72
N LEU A 147 4.87 -8.78 -11.42
CA LEU A 147 6.13 -8.25 -10.93
C LEU A 147 6.52 -8.84 -9.57
N LEU A 148 5.58 -8.93 -8.62
CA LEU A 148 5.82 -9.56 -7.32
C LEU A 148 6.27 -11.02 -7.49
N ALA A 149 5.56 -11.79 -8.32
CA ALA A 149 5.91 -13.18 -8.62
C ALA A 149 7.27 -13.30 -9.32
N TYR A 150 7.56 -12.42 -10.28
CA TYR A 150 8.82 -12.40 -11.01
C TYR A 150 10.01 -12.12 -10.08
N LEU A 151 9.89 -11.14 -9.19
CA LEU A 151 10.92 -10.82 -8.19
C LEU A 151 11.12 -11.99 -7.22
N GLN A 152 10.03 -12.58 -6.73
CA GLN A 152 10.11 -13.75 -5.83
C GLN A 152 10.79 -14.94 -6.50
N ALA A 153 10.51 -15.20 -7.79
CA ALA A 153 11.19 -16.25 -8.57
C ALA A 153 12.70 -16.00 -8.73
N HIS A 154 13.18 -14.79 -8.43
CA HIS A 154 14.59 -14.39 -8.44
C HIS A 154 15.13 -14.12 -7.02
N ASP A 155 14.53 -14.77 -6.02
CA ASP A 155 14.88 -14.72 -4.60
C ASP A 155 14.80 -13.33 -3.95
N PHE A 156 14.02 -12.40 -4.50
CA PHE A 156 13.70 -11.17 -3.77
C PHE A 156 12.70 -11.45 -2.64
N LYS A 157 12.87 -10.71 -1.54
CA LYS A 157 11.85 -10.57 -0.50
C LYS A 157 11.07 -9.29 -0.78
N ASN A 158 9.78 -9.44 -1.02
CA ASN A 158 8.88 -8.33 -1.33
C ASN A 158 8.23 -7.84 -0.04
N PHE A 159 8.44 -6.57 0.29
CA PHE A 159 7.82 -5.93 1.45
C PHE A 159 6.80 -4.90 1.02
N ILE A 160 5.70 -4.79 1.75
CA ILE A 160 4.76 -3.68 1.64
C ILE A 160 5.15 -2.61 2.66
N VAL A 161 5.25 -1.35 2.22
CA VAL A 161 5.60 -0.19 3.02
C VAL A 161 4.60 0.93 2.72
N SER A 162 3.50 0.95 3.48
CA SER A 162 2.36 1.82 3.20
C SER A 162 1.99 2.74 4.36
N GLY A 163 1.38 3.88 4.05
CA GLY A 163 0.75 4.76 5.03
C GLY A 163 -0.50 4.13 5.67
N GLY A 164 -1.12 3.14 5.01
CA GLY A 164 -2.26 2.39 5.52
C GLY A 164 -1.96 1.62 6.82
N GLY A 165 -3.02 1.28 7.55
CA GLY A 165 -2.92 0.53 8.81
C GLY A 165 -2.39 -0.88 8.60
N VAL A 166 -1.30 -1.24 9.30
CA VAL A 166 -0.60 -2.52 9.12
C VAL A 166 -1.52 -3.74 9.30
N GLU A 167 -2.37 -3.74 10.32
CA GLU A 167 -3.27 -4.86 10.59
C GLU A 167 -4.43 -4.95 9.59
N PHE A 168 -4.82 -3.83 8.97
CA PHE A 168 -5.85 -3.85 7.93
C PHE A 168 -5.31 -4.53 6.67
N MET A 169 -4.08 -4.18 6.29
CA MET A 169 -3.39 -4.83 5.16
C MET A 169 -3.12 -6.31 5.43
N ARG A 170 -2.60 -6.66 6.62
CA ARG A 170 -2.33 -8.06 7.00
C ARG A 170 -3.55 -8.99 6.90
N ALA A 171 -4.76 -8.45 6.96
CA ALA A 171 -5.98 -9.24 6.79
C ALA A 171 -6.14 -9.82 5.37
N CYS A 172 -5.41 -9.32 4.36
CA CYS A 172 -5.56 -9.78 2.98
C CYS A 172 -4.27 -9.88 2.14
N THR A 173 -3.18 -9.22 2.50
CA THR A 173 -1.97 -9.15 1.64
C THR A 173 -1.36 -10.51 1.33
N GLU A 174 -1.37 -11.44 2.27
CA GLU A 174 -0.81 -12.77 2.05
C GLU A 174 -1.61 -13.54 0.98
N GLN A 175 -2.94 -13.47 1.06
CA GLN A 175 -3.82 -14.13 0.10
C GLN A 175 -3.78 -13.46 -1.28
N ILE A 176 -3.74 -12.13 -1.32
CA ILE A 176 -3.85 -11.36 -2.58
C ILE A 176 -2.49 -11.26 -3.29
N TYR A 177 -1.43 -10.97 -2.54
CA TYR A 177 -0.10 -10.64 -3.08
C TYR A 177 0.95 -11.72 -2.84
N GLY A 178 0.68 -12.72 -2.00
CA GLY A 178 1.69 -13.66 -1.52
C GLY A 178 2.71 -13.01 -0.56
N VAL A 179 2.40 -11.85 0.01
CA VAL A 179 3.27 -11.12 0.95
C VAL A 179 2.81 -11.42 2.39
N PRO A 180 3.60 -12.19 3.17
CA PRO A 180 3.18 -12.64 4.49
C PRO A 180 3.22 -11.49 5.52
N PRO A 181 2.53 -11.62 6.68
CA PRO A 181 2.35 -10.53 7.64
C PRO A 181 3.64 -9.87 8.15
N GLU A 182 4.73 -10.63 8.30
CA GLU A 182 6.05 -10.12 8.72
C GLU A 182 6.76 -9.30 7.65
N GLN A 183 6.27 -9.30 6.40
CA GLN A 183 6.75 -8.47 5.29
C GLN A 183 5.82 -7.28 5.02
N VAL A 184 4.86 -7.02 5.90
CA VAL A 184 3.95 -5.85 5.82
C VAL A 184 4.33 -4.83 6.87
N ILE A 185 4.69 -3.64 6.42
CA ILE A 185 5.03 -2.47 7.23
C ILE A 185 4.01 -1.38 6.93
N GLY A 186 3.31 -0.95 7.97
CA GLY A 186 2.26 0.06 7.86
C GLY A 186 2.20 0.98 9.07
N SER A 187 1.29 1.95 9.03
CA SER A 187 0.95 2.74 10.22
C SER A 187 0.36 1.83 11.30
N SER A 188 0.69 2.09 12.56
CA SER A 188 0.37 1.19 13.67
C SER A 188 0.00 1.94 14.95
N ASN A 189 -0.92 1.35 15.71
CA ASN A 189 -1.24 1.76 17.07
C ASN A 189 -0.24 1.14 18.04
N LYS A 190 -0.09 1.73 19.22
CA LYS A 190 0.55 1.03 20.34
C LYS A 190 -0.27 -0.20 20.69
N THR A 191 0.44 -1.25 21.10
CA THR A 191 -0.17 -2.48 21.58
C THR A 191 0.23 -2.78 23.02
N GLN A 192 -0.65 -3.48 23.72
CA GLN A 192 -0.41 -3.89 25.11
C GLN A 192 -0.76 -5.36 25.30
N TYR A 193 0.13 -6.09 25.96
CA TYR A 193 -0.15 -7.45 26.43
C TYR A 193 -1.04 -7.40 27.67
N GLU A 194 -2.14 -8.16 27.66
CA GLU A 194 -3.02 -8.34 28.81
C GLU A 194 -3.48 -9.79 28.94
N TRP A 195 -3.98 -10.13 30.13
CA TRP A 195 -4.77 -11.35 30.34
C TRP A 195 -6.26 -10.97 30.36
N ARG A 196 -7.07 -11.53 29.45
CA ARG A 196 -8.53 -11.38 29.43
C ARG A 196 -9.19 -12.76 29.40
N ASP A 197 -10.16 -12.98 30.27
CA ASP A 197 -10.92 -14.24 30.38
C ASP A 197 -10.03 -15.50 30.42
N GLY A 198 -8.91 -15.42 31.16
CA GLY A 198 -7.98 -16.52 31.34
C GLY A 198 -7.07 -16.80 30.14
N LYS A 199 -6.97 -15.92 29.15
CA LYS A 199 -6.10 -16.05 27.97
C LYS A 199 -5.20 -14.81 27.78
N PRO A 200 -3.95 -14.99 27.31
CA PRO A 200 -3.12 -13.87 26.88
C PRO A 200 -3.66 -13.27 25.59
N VAL A 201 -3.73 -11.94 25.53
CA VAL A 201 -4.18 -11.19 24.35
C VAL A 201 -3.27 -9.99 24.10
N ILE A 202 -3.27 -9.51 22.85
CA ILE A 202 -2.65 -8.24 22.46
C ILE A 202 -3.74 -7.24 22.14
N LEU A 203 -3.75 -6.13 22.85
CA LEU A 203 -4.74 -5.07 22.71
C LEU A 203 -4.22 -3.92 21.89
N ARG A 204 -5.13 -3.32 21.11
CA ARG A 204 -4.89 -2.09 20.37
C ARG A 204 -5.24 -0.90 21.25
N LEU A 205 -4.26 -0.05 21.53
CA LEU A 205 -4.47 1.16 22.32
C LEU A 205 -4.96 2.32 21.45
N PRO A 206 -5.68 3.30 22.02
CA PRO A 206 -6.06 4.54 21.35
C PRO A 206 -4.86 5.52 21.24
N GLU A 207 -3.66 5.01 20.97
CA GLU A 207 -2.47 5.83 20.75
C GLU A 207 -1.71 5.35 19.51
N LEU A 208 -1.25 6.29 18.67
CA LEU A 208 -0.41 6.01 17.51
C LEU A 208 0.99 5.58 17.98
N TYR A 209 1.49 4.47 17.45
CA TYR A 209 2.89 4.07 17.64
C TYR A 209 3.78 4.64 16.54
N PHE A 210 3.36 4.49 15.28
CA PHE A 210 4.14 4.93 14.14
C PHE A 210 3.25 5.27 12.94
N PHE A 211 3.56 6.38 12.27
CA PHE A 211 2.94 6.78 11.00
C PHE A 211 3.90 6.50 9.85
N ASN A 212 3.55 5.56 8.97
CA ASN A 212 4.45 5.01 7.96
C ASN A 212 4.28 5.68 6.59
N ASP A 213 4.42 7.00 6.55
CA ASP A 213 4.31 7.78 5.31
C ASP A 213 5.43 8.80 5.17
N LYS A 214 5.72 9.24 3.93
CA LYS A 214 6.78 10.21 3.60
C LYS A 214 8.13 9.75 4.20
N ALA A 215 8.77 10.60 5.00
CA ALA A 215 10.02 10.30 5.70
C ALA A 215 9.89 9.15 6.74
N GLY A 216 8.66 8.80 7.15
CA GLY A 216 8.39 7.63 7.97
C GLY A 216 8.73 6.31 7.26
N LYS A 217 8.51 6.22 5.93
CA LYS A 217 8.78 5.01 5.15
C LYS A 217 10.24 4.54 5.23
N PRO A 218 11.27 5.35 4.89
CA PRO A 218 12.67 4.90 5.02
C PRO A 218 13.08 4.62 6.48
N ALA A 219 12.53 5.36 7.45
CA ALA A 219 12.79 5.08 8.87
C ALA A 219 12.23 3.72 9.29
N ALA A 220 11.02 3.37 8.84
CA ALA A 220 10.41 2.07 9.10
C ALA A 220 11.17 0.94 8.40
N ILE A 221 11.59 1.13 7.15
CA ILE A 221 12.38 0.13 6.45
C ILE A 221 13.68 -0.16 7.22
N GLN A 222 14.40 0.88 7.66
CA GLN A 222 15.60 0.69 8.47
C GLN A 222 15.30 0.01 9.82
N HIS A 223 14.16 0.31 10.45
CA HIS A 223 13.79 -0.27 11.74
C HIS A 223 13.40 -1.76 11.64
N TYR A 224 12.52 -2.11 10.70
CA TYR A 224 11.93 -3.45 10.60
C TYR A 224 12.74 -4.40 9.72
N ILE A 225 13.33 -3.91 8.63
CA ILE A 225 14.11 -4.74 7.70
C ILE A 225 15.60 -4.69 8.05
N GLY A 226 16.09 -3.53 8.49
CA GLY A 226 17.51 -3.32 8.81
C GLY A 226 18.42 -3.32 7.57
N ARG A 227 17.85 -3.23 6.36
CA ARG A 227 18.57 -3.24 5.08
C ARG A 227 17.96 -2.21 4.14
N ARG A 228 18.81 -1.57 3.35
CA ARG A 228 18.37 -0.74 2.23
C ARG A 228 17.85 -1.63 1.09
N PRO A 229 16.64 -1.40 0.58
CA PRO A 229 16.12 -2.09 -0.59
C PRO A 229 16.98 -1.85 -1.82
N LEU A 230 16.87 -2.75 -2.80
CA LEU A 230 17.42 -2.56 -4.13
C LEU A 230 16.38 -1.99 -5.09
N ALA A 231 15.09 -2.23 -4.83
CA ALA A 231 13.99 -1.74 -5.65
C ALA A 231 12.87 -1.15 -4.79
N ALA A 232 12.31 -0.03 -5.25
CA ALA A 232 11.18 0.64 -4.62
C ALA A 232 10.12 1.02 -5.66
N PHE A 233 8.86 0.75 -5.33
CA PHE A 233 7.70 1.00 -6.17
C PHE A 233 6.69 1.83 -5.38
N GLY A 234 6.24 2.95 -5.95
CA GLY A 234 5.25 3.85 -5.35
C GLY A 234 4.39 4.53 -6.41
N ASN A 235 3.52 5.46 -6.01
CA ASN A 235 2.66 6.21 -6.94
C ASN A 235 2.41 7.67 -6.52
N SER A 236 2.95 8.12 -5.38
CA SER A 236 2.67 9.45 -4.84
C SER A 236 3.90 10.14 -4.26
N ASP A 237 3.77 11.42 -3.91
CA ASP A 237 4.79 12.17 -3.17
C ASP A 237 5.00 11.62 -1.73
N GLY A 238 4.07 10.79 -1.22
CA GLY A 238 4.26 10.01 0.01
C GLY A 238 5.37 8.95 -0.11
N ASP A 239 5.70 8.53 -1.33
CA ASP A 239 6.76 7.56 -1.62
C ASP A 239 8.12 8.20 -1.90
N LEU A 240 8.16 9.53 -1.99
CA LEU A 240 9.34 10.26 -2.46
C LEU A 240 10.60 9.86 -1.68
N GLN A 241 10.55 9.89 -0.34
CA GLN A 241 11.71 9.57 0.48
C GLN A 241 12.05 8.07 0.48
N MET A 242 11.07 7.19 0.26
CA MET A 242 11.31 5.76 0.09
C MET A 242 12.10 5.49 -1.21
N LEU A 243 11.68 6.13 -2.31
CA LEU A 243 12.35 6.06 -3.61
C LEU A 243 13.76 6.67 -3.54
N GLN A 244 13.91 7.87 -2.97
CA GLN A 244 15.20 8.54 -2.79
C GLN A 244 16.16 7.68 -1.96
N TRP A 245 15.71 7.19 -0.80
CA TRP A 245 16.59 6.41 0.06
C TRP A 245 16.99 5.08 -0.57
N THR A 246 16.06 4.39 -1.26
CA THR A 246 16.37 3.14 -1.97
C THR A 246 17.40 3.36 -3.08
N THR A 247 17.18 4.38 -3.91
CA THR A 247 17.98 4.60 -5.13
C THR A 247 19.31 5.31 -4.89
N ALA A 248 19.46 6.03 -3.78
CA ALA A 248 20.73 6.65 -3.38
C ALA A 248 21.78 5.65 -2.82
N GLY A 249 21.50 4.34 -2.86
CA GLY A 249 22.45 3.31 -2.42
C GLY A 249 23.64 3.15 -3.38
N SER A 250 24.73 2.56 -2.89
CA SER A 250 25.83 2.16 -3.77
C SER A 250 25.45 0.89 -4.54
N GLY A 251 25.53 0.94 -5.88
CA GLY A 251 25.26 -0.21 -6.74
C GLY A 251 24.01 -0.03 -7.59
N ALA A 252 23.56 -1.12 -8.23
CA ALA A 252 22.35 -1.08 -9.04
C ALA A 252 21.11 -1.00 -8.15
N SER A 253 20.23 -0.06 -8.45
CA SER A 253 18.94 0.13 -7.79
C SER A 253 17.86 0.42 -8.84
N LEU A 254 16.59 0.23 -8.46
CA LEU A 254 15.44 0.49 -9.31
C LEU A 254 14.39 1.30 -8.53
N GLY A 255 14.07 2.50 -9.00
CA GLY A 255 12.91 3.27 -8.53
C GLY A 255 11.86 3.30 -9.61
N MET A 256 10.60 2.98 -9.28
CA MET A 256 9.49 3.06 -10.23
C MET A 256 8.26 3.74 -9.62
N ILE A 257 7.59 4.54 -10.45
CA ILE A 257 6.37 5.26 -10.08
C ILE A 257 5.23 4.81 -10.99
N VAL A 258 4.15 4.29 -10.40
CA VAL A 258 2.89 4.06 -11.11
C VAL A 258 2.20 5.39 -11.32
N ARG A 259 2.05 5.81 -12.58
CA ARG A 259 1.29 7.01 -12.94
C ARG A 259 -0.06 6.61 -13.51
N HIS A 260 -1.12 7.04 -12.84
CA HIS A 260 -2.51 6.75 -13.16
C HIS A 260 -2.99 7.61 -14.32
N THR A 261 -2.79 7.14 -15.54
CA THR A 261 -3.10 7.84 -16.80
C THR A 261 -4.34 7.29 -17.51
N ASP A 262 -4.97 6.25 -16.98
CA ASP A 262 -6.01 5.49 -17.67
C ASP A 262 -7.40 5.67 -17.05
N GLY A 263 -8.07 6.75 -17.42
CA GLY A 263 -9.45 7.00 -16.99
C GLY A 263 -10.52 6.13 -17.66
N ASP A 264 -10.14 5.24 -18.59
CA ASP A 264 -11.08 4.34 -19.27
C ASP A 264 -11.16 2.99 -18.54
N ARG A 265 -10.02 2.45 -18.10
CA ARG A 265 -9.93 1.16 -17.39
C ARG A 265 -9.84 1.32 -15.86
N GLU A 266 -9.26 2.42 -15.39
CA GLU A 266 -9.09 2.75 -13.97
C GLU A 266 -9.56 4.19 -13.75
N PHE A 267 -8.66 5.06 -13.31
CA PHE A 267 -8.82 6.47 -13.05
C PHE A 267 -7.60 7.21 -13.65
N ALA A 268 -7.79 8.49 -13.99
CA ALA A 268 -6.71 9.34 -14.47
C ALA A 268 -6.50 10.49 -13.49
N TYR A 269 -5.36 10.49 -12.80
CA TYR A 269 -5.04 11.50 -11.81
C TYR A 269 -3.52 11.58 -11.52
N ASP A 270 -3.02 12.81 -11.43
CA ASP A 270 -1.72 13.11 -10.80
C ASP A 270 -1.91 13.90 -9.50
N GLN A 271 -3.13 14.38 -9.22
CA GLN A 271 -3.45 15.25 -8.10
C GLN A 271 -4.77 14.80 -7.46
N GLY A 272 -4.73 14.54 -6.16
CA GLY A 272 -5.87 14.18 -5.34
C GLY A 272 -5.76 14.79 -3.94
N SER A 273 -6.85 14.75 -3.18
CA SER A 273 -6.87 15.27 -1.80
C SER A 273 -6.05 14.43 -0.82
N MET A 274 -5.81 13.16 -1.15
CA MET A 274 -5.08 12.20 -0.30
C MET A 274 -3.78 11.73 -0.96
N SER A 275 -3.77 11.45 -2.26
CA SER A 275 -2.57 11.13 -3.03
C SER A 275 -2.30 12.21 -4.09
N SER A 276 -1.13 12.83 -4.01
CA SER A 276 -0.64 13.77 -5.03
C SER A 276 0.72 13.30 -5.52
N LEU A 277 0.91 13.32 -6.82
CA LEU A 277 2.12 12.94 -7.52
C LEU A 277 2.63 14.19 -8.24
N LYS A 278 3.57 14.91 -7.61
CA LYS A 278 4.11 16.17 -8.14
C LYS A 278 5.62 16.21 -8.01
N GLN A 279 6.13 16.22 -6.79
CA GLN A 279 7.57 16.29 -6.56
C GLN A 279 8.26 15.00 -7.02
N ALA A 280 7.64 13.84 -6.80
CA ALA A 280 8.21 12.57 -7.22
C ALA A 280 8.29 12.44 -8.75
N LEU A 281 7.38 13.06 -9.52
CA LEU A 281 7.51 13.14 -10.99
C LEU A 281 8.69 14.01 -11.42
N VAL A 282 8.90 15.14 -10.75
CA VAL A 282 10.03 16.04 -11.05
C VAL A 282 11.36 15.35 -10.71
N ASP A 283 11.42 14.62 -9.61
CA ASP A 283 12.65 13.94 -9.19
C ASP A 283 12.88 12.64 -9.97
N ALA A 284 11.84 11.99 -10.50
CA ALA A 284 12.00 10.81 -11.36
C ALA A 284 12.91 11.08 -12.56
N GLU A 285 12.76 12.24 -13.22
CA GLU A 285 13.63 12.63 -14.34
C GLU A 285 15.08 12.82 -13.91
N LYS A 286 15.32 13.37 -12.71
CA LYS A 286 16.67 13.67 -12.20
C LYS A 286 17.38 12.42 -11.67
N GLU A 287 16.64 11.57 -10.97
CA GLU A 287 17.15 10.39 -10.26
C GLU A 287 17.06 9.11 -11.12
N GLY A 288 16.54 9.22 -12.35
CA GLY A 288 16.41 8.10 -13.28
C GLY A 288 15.35 7.08 -12.88
N TRP A 289 14.34 7.48 -12.09
CA TRP A 289 13.23 6.61 -11.76
C TRP A 289 12.32 6.42 -12.98
N VAL A 290 11.83 5.20 -13.13
CA VAL A 290 10.99 4.84 -14.27
C VAL A 290 9.53 5.16 -13.95
N ILE A 291 8.94 6.01 -14.78
CA ILE A 291 7.50 6.29 -14.71
C ILE A 291 6.78 5.23 -15.54
N VAL A 292 5.88 4.50 -14.90
CA VAL A 292 4.96 3.55 -15.54
C VAL A 292 3.70 4.32 -15.92
N ASP A 293 3.46 4.48 -17.21
CA ASP A 293 2.22 5.07 -17.74
C ASP A 293 1.17 3.97 -17.83
N MET A 294 0.24 3.91 -16.88
CA MET A 294 -0.75 2.81 -16.80
C MET A 294 -1.46 2.55 -18.13
N LYS A 295 -1.87 3.62 -18.83
CA LYS A 295 -2.57 3.52 -20.12
C LYS A 295 -1.73 2.86 -21.20
N ARG A 296 -0.42 3.14 -21.23
CA ARG A 296 0.48 2.72 -22.31
C ARG A 296 1.26 1.45 -21.99
N ASP A 297 1.67 1.29 -20.74
CA ASP A 297 2.61 0.25 -20.33
C ASP A 297 1.89 -1.01 -19.86
N TRP A 298 0.61 -0.94 -19.50
CA TRP A 298 -0.18 -2.10 -19.08
C TRP A 298 -1.19 -2.52 -20.14
N LYS A 299 -1.10 -3.78 -20.57
CA LYS A 299 -2.09 -4.44 -21.45
C LYS A 299 -3.40 -4.70 -20.71
N GLN A 300 -3.28 -5.01 -19.43
CA GLN A 300 -4.37 -5.37 -18.53
C GLN A 300 -4.16 -4.61 -17.22
N VAL A 301 -5.20 -4.02 -16.66
CA VAL A 301 -5.13 -3.36 -15.35
C VAL A 301 -5.51 -4.35 -14.26
N PHE A 302 -6.73 -4.90 -14.33
CA PHE A 302 -7.26 -5.80 -13.30
C PHE A 302 -7.32 -7.26 -13.76
N PRO A 303 -7.15 -8.26 -12.87
CA PRO A 303 -7.15 -9.69 -13.24
C PRO A 303 -8.42 -10.18 -13.95
N PHE A 304 -9.56 -9.52 -13.75
CA PHE A 304 -10.84 -9.91 -14.34
C PHE A 304 -11.09 -9.35 -15.75
N GLU A 305 -10.23 -8.45 -16.25
CA GLU A 305 -10.28 -7.97 -17.62
C GLU A 305 -9.81 -9.10 -18.55
N GLN A 306 -10.73 -9.66 -19.34
CA GLN A 306 -10.45 -10.60 -20.43
C GLN A 306 -10.75 -9.96 -21.77
#